data_AF-A0A820NZB7-F1
#
_entry.id   AF-A0A820NZB7-F1
#
_cell.length_a   1.000
_cell.length_b   1.000
_cell.length_c   1.000
_cell.angle_alpha   90.00
_cell.angle_beta   90.00
_cell.angle_gamma   90.00
#
_symmetry.space_group_name_H-M   'P 1'
#
loop_
_entity.id
_entity.type
_entity.pdbx_description
1 polymer ?
#
loop_
_entity_poly.entity_id
_entity_poly.type
_entity_poly.pdbx_seq_one_letter_code
_entity_poly.pdbx_strand_id
1 'polypeptide(L)'
;LVSYTRDERDTISNSILLRVTIPPNAQARIMFEPLFVGGQCKALIEGNKVIWSSDVNTMNDQGFSIEKDSTTGLMTVHIGSGQYEFQALWQ
;
A
#
# COMPACT_ATOMS: atom_id res chain seq x y z
N LEU A 1 -15.81 4.15 -1.89
CA LEU A 1 -15.97 3.04 -0.93
C LEU A 1 -14.57 2.65 -0.45
N VAL A 2 -14.39 2.45 0.85
CA VAL A 2 -13.14 1.96 1.43
C VAL A 2 -13.48 0.72 2.24
N SER A 3 -12.80 -0.39 2.01
CA SER A 3 -12.88 -1.56 2.86
C SER A 3 -11.49 -2.13 3.08
N TYR A 4 -11.25 -2.61 4.30
CA TYR A 4 -10.00 -3.27 4.65
C TYR A 4 -10.31 -4.64 5.24
N THR A 5 -9.40 -5.58 5.02
CA THR A 5 -9.47 -6.91 5.60
C THR A 5 -8.05 -7.31 5.97
N ARG A 6 -7.84 -7.64 7.24
CA ARG A 6 -6.66 -8.39 7.64
C ARG A 6 -6.79 -9.76 6.99
N ASP A 7 -5.72 -10.33 6.44
CA ASP A 7 -5.82 -11.69 5.90
C ASP A 7 -6.11 -12.68 7.04
N GLU A 8 -7.39 -12.91 7.34
CA GLU A 8 -7.87 -13.74 8.46
C GLU A 8 -7.56 -15.23 8.26
N ARG A 9 -7.09 -15.60 7.07
CA ARG A 9 -6.68 -16.97 6.74
C ARG A 9 -5.20 -17.22 6.98
N ASP A 10 -4.45 -16.20 7.42
CA ASP A 10 -3.00 -16.25 7.64
C ASP A 10 -2.22 -16.81 6.43
N THR A 11 -2.79 -16.73 5.21
CA THR A 11 -2.12 -17.19 4.01
C THR A 11 -0.86 -16.38 3.72
N ILE A 12 -0.89 -15.09 4.07
CA ILE A 12 0.27 -14.20 3.99
C ILE A 12 0.40 -13.45 5.32
N SER A 13 1.37 -13.86 6.14
CA SER A 13 1.65 -13.27 7.45
C SER A 13 1.93 -11.77 7.35
N ASN A 14 1.46 -11.02 8.34
CA ASN A 14 1.66 -9.56 8.47
C ASN A 14 1.19 -8.75 7.25
N SER A 15 0.09 -9.18 6.62
CA SER A 15 -0.49 -8.49 5.47
C SER A 15 -1.83 -7.81 5.77
N ILE A 16 -2.07 -6.70 5.09
CA ILE A 16 -3.37 -5.99 5.06
C ILE A 16 -3.81 -5.88 3.61
N LEU A 17 -5.03 -6.33 3.33
CA LEU A 17 -5.70 -6.10 2.05
C LEU A 17 -6.61 -4.88 2.16
N LEU A 18 -6.35 -3.87 1.34
CA LEU A 18 -7.12 -2.63 1.26
C LEU A 18 -7.76 -2.53 -0.12
N ARG A 19 -9.09 -2.40 -0.16
CA ARG A 19 -9.84 -2.12 -1.37
C ARG A 19 -10.37 -0.71 -1.32
N VAL A 20 -10.12 0.05 -2.38
CA VAL A 20 -10.53 1.44 -2.48
C VAL A 20 -11.19 1.70 -3.83
N THR A 21 -12.21 2.54 -3.81
CA THR A 21 -12.82 3.09 -5.02
C THR A 21 -12.82 4.60 -4.93
N ILE A 22 -12.07 5.23 -5.83
CA ILE A 22 -11.96 6.68 -5.98
C ILE A 22 -12.90 7.11 -7.10
N PRO A 23 -13.83 8.06 -6.84
CA PRO A 23 -14.80 8.49 -7.83
C PRO A 23 -14.14 9.17 -9.04
N PRO A 24 -14.84 9.28 -10.18
CA PRO A 24 -14.35 10.01 -11.35
C PRO A 24 -13.95 11.44 -11.01
N ASN A 25 -12.88 11.93 -11.66
CA ASN A 25 -12.33 13.29 -11.48
C ASN A 25 -11.87 13.60 -10.04
N ALA A 26 -11.52 12.58 -9.26
CA ALA A 26 -10.95 12.74 -7.93
C ALA A 26 -9.54 12.11 -7.85
N GLN A 27 -8.76 12.63 -6.90
CA GLN A 27 -7.47 12.07 -6.49
C GLN A 27 -7.52 11.75 -5.01
N ALA A 28 -6.75 10.77 -4.58
CA ALA A 28 -6.65 10.39 -3.19
C ALA A 28 -5.22 10.06 -2.79
N ARG A 29 -5.00 10.15 -1.48
CA ARG A 29 -3.76 9.73 -0.82
C ARG A 29 -4.13 8.61 0.14
N ILE A 30 -3.47 7.48 -0.02
CA ILE A 30 -3.58 6.36 0.90
C ILE A 30 -2.33 6.35 1.76
N MET A 31 -2.53 6.36 3.07
CA MET A 31 -1.46 6.37 4.04
C MET A 31 -1.43 5.04 4.77
N PHE A 32 -0.30 4.35 4.70
CA PHE A 32 -0.02 3.15 5.47
C PHE A 32 0.86 3.54 6.65
N GLU A 33 0.21 3.69 7.80
CA GLU A 33 0.85 4.08 9.05
C GLU A 33 1.30 2.85 9.84
N PRO A 34 2.53 2.85 10.38
CA PRO A 34 2.99 1.76 11.23
C PRO A 34 2.27 1.78 12.59
N LEU A 35 1.72 0.62 12.97
CA LEU A 35 0.98 0.46 14.23
C LEU A 35 1.90 0.25 15.45
N PHE A 36 3.16 -0.12 15.21
CA PHE A 36 4.14 -0.42 16.24
C PHE A 36 5.47 0.26 15.94
N VAL A 37 6.21 0.61 16.99
CA VAL A 37 7.56 1.17 16.86
C VAL A 37 8.46 0.17 16.14
N GLY A 38 9.07 0.61 15.04
CA GLY A 38 9.94 -0.22 14.18
C GLY A 38 9.21 -1.02 13.11
N GLY A 39 7.87 -1.10 13.17
CA GLY A 39 7.07 -1.70 12.11
C GLY A 39 7.12 -0.83 10.86
N GLN A 40 7.27 -1.43 9.69
CA GLN A 40 7.27 -0.69 8.44
C GLN A 40 6.73 -1.51 7.28
N CYS A 41 6.17 -0.83 6.28
CA CYS A 41 5.80 -1.46 5.03
C CYS A 41 7.08 -1.99 4.35
N LYS A 42 7.11 -3.30 4.13
CA LYS A 42 8.16 -4.03 3.42
C LYS A 42 7.89 -4.06 1.91
N ALA A 43 6.65 -4.29 1.53
CA ALA A 43 6.25 -4.32 0.13
C ALA A 43 4.79 -3.95 -0.03
N LEU A 44 4.49 -3.34 -1.17
CA LEU A 44 3.15 -2.99 -1.59
C LEU A 44 2.86 -3.62 -2.95
N ILE A 45 1.77 -4.39 -2.99
CA ILE A 45 1.32 -5.12 -4.18
C ILE A 45 -0.04 -4.55 -4.58
N GLU A 46 -0.23 -4.31 -5.87
CA GLU A 46 -1.54 -3.97 -6.45
C GLU A 46 -1.96 -5.10 -7.39
N GLY A 47 -3.09 -5.74 -7.09
CA GLY A 47 -3.49 -7.00 -7.73
C GLY A 47 -2.41 -8.08 -7.58
N ASN A 48 -1.68 -8.37 -8.66
CA ASN A 48 -0.56 -9.35 -8.68
C ASN A 48 0.81 -8.70 -8.97
N LYS A 49 0.91 -7.36 -8.93
CA LYS A 49 2.12 -6.63 -9.28
C LYS A 49 2.72 -5.94 -8.06
N VAL A 50 3.99 -6.18 -7.79
CA VAL A 50 4.74 -5.41 -6.79
C VAL A 50 4.94 -4.00 -7.34
N ILE A 51 4.29 -3.01 -6.72
CA ILE A 51 4.42 -1.60 -7.10
C ILE A 51 5.49 -0.88 -6.27
N TRP A 52 5.85 -1.43 -5.11
CA TRP A 52 6.95 -0.96 -4.28
C TRP A 52 7.49 -2.07 -3.37
N SER A 53 8.80 -2.06 -3.10
CA SER A 53 9.46 -2.96 -2.15
C SER A 53 10.67 -2.29 -1.50
N SER A 54 10.97 -2.61 -0.24
CA SER A 54 12.19 -2.16 0.44
C SER A 54 13.45 -2.85 -0.09
N ASP A 55 13.31 -4.06 -0.61
CA ASP A 55 14.44 -4.95 -0.92
C ASP A 55 14.92 -4.77 -2.37
N VAL A 56 14.07 -4.22 -3.23
CA VAL A 56 14.34 -4.04 -4.65
C VAL A 56 14.20 -2.57 -4.97
N ASN A 57 15.21 -2.01 -5.63
CA ASN A 57 15.15 -0.68 -6.23
C ASN A 57 14.30 -0.73 -7.52
N THR A 58 13.11 -1.32 -7.40
CA THR A 58 12.08 -1.33 -8.43
C THR A 58 11.71 0.12 -8.65
N MET A 59 12.03 0.65 -9.83
CA MET A 59 11.46 1.93 -10.27
C MET A 59 9.96 1.81 -10.06
N ASN A 60 9.40 2.66 -9.19
CA ASN A 60 7.97 2.73 -8.96
C ASN A 60 7.27 2.64 -10.32
N ASP A 61 6.31 1.73 -10.42
CA ASP A 61 5.54 1.59 -11.65
C ASP A 61 5.01 2.97 -12.06
N GLN A 62 5.16 3.36 -13.32
CA GLN A 62 4.92 4.75 -13.77
C GLN A 62 3.49 5.25 -13.48
N GLY A 63 2.56 4.32 -13.17
CA GLY A 63 1.19 4.62 -12.75
C GLY A 63 1.00 4.98 -11.27
N PHE A 64 2.01 4.79 -10.41
CA PHE A 64 1.91 5.05 -8.96
C PHE A 64 3.02 5.98 -8.48
N SER A 65 2.62 7.06 -7.81
CA SER A 65 3.55 7.92 -7.07
C SER A 65 3.52 7.50 -5.60
N ILE A 66 4.66 7.00 -5.11
CA ILE A 66 4.80 6.41 -3.78
C ILE A 66 5.91 7.15 -3.04
N GLU A 67 5.57 7.66 -1.86
CA GLU A 67 6.48 8.34 -0.94
C GLU A 67 6.65 7.47 0.32
N LYS A 68 7.88 7.33 0.79
CA LYS A 68 8.17 6.67 2.07
C LYS A 68 8.99 7.61 2.95
N ASP A 69 8.50 7.86 4.16
CA ASP A 69 9.25 8.54 5.20
C ASP A 69 10.06 7.51 5.99
N SER A 70 11.39 7.58 5.89
CA SER A 70 12.31 6.69 6.59
C SER A 70 12.38 6.94 8.10
N THR A 71 11.93 8.10 8.58
CA THR A 71 11.94 8.47 9.99
C THR A 71 10.71 7.91 10.70
N THR A 72 9.54 8.06 10.08
CA THR A 72 8.27 7.64 10.69
C THR A 72 7.80 6.26 10.23
N GLY A 73 8.38 5.71 9.15
CA GLY A 73 7.93 4.45 8.54
C GLY A 73 6.63 4.61 7.74
N LEU A 74 6.09 5.83 7.63
CA LEU A 74 4.88 6.15 6.88
C LEU A 74 5.11 5.97 5.38
N MET A 75 4.17 5.28 4.75
CA MET A 75 4.11 5.19 3.30
C MET A 75 2.86 5.89 2.78
N THR A 76 3.01 6.76 1.78
CA THR A 76 1.91 7.43 1.10
C THR A 76 1.87 7.04 -0.37
N VAL A 77 0.70 6.61 -0.83
CA VAL A 77 0.44 6.29 -2.24
C VAL A 77 -0.53 7.30 -2.81
N HIS A 78 -0.14 7.94 -3.90
CA HIS A 78 -0.95 8.91 -4.62
C HIS A 78 -1.64 8.20 -5.79
N ILE A 79 -2.97 8.24 -5.80
CA ILE A 79 -3.81 7.56 -6.80
C ILE A 79 -4.86 8.50 -7.39
N GLY A 80 -5.22 8.23 -8.65
CA GLY A 80 -6.31 8.89 -9.34
C GLY A 80 -7.66 8.19 -9.14
N SER A 81 -8.62 8.54 -9.98
CA SER A 81 -9.92 7.87 -10.05
C SER A 81 -9.77 6.43 -10.52
N GLY A 82 -10.46 5.49 -9.87
CA GLY A 82 -10.35 4.08 -10.20
C GLY A 82 -10.73 3.16 -9.06
N GLN A 83 -10.62 1.86 -9.32
CA GLN A 83 -10.72 0.80 -8.32
C GLN A 83 -9.33 0.21 -8.13
N TYR A 84 -8.92 0.05 -6.88
CA TYR A 84 -7.61 -0.49 -6.54
C TYR A 84 -7.74 -1.52 -5.43
N GLU A 85 -6.88 -2.53 -5.49
CA GLU A 85 -6.72 -3.53 -4.45
C GLU A 85 -5.23 -3.58 -4.05
N PHE A 86 -4.93 -3.04 -2.86
CA PHE A 86 -3.58 -3.00 -2.31
C PHE A 86 -3.38 -4.08 -1.27
N GLN A 87 -2.35 -4.88 -1.42
CA GLN A 87 -1.84 -5.74 -0.36
C GLN A 87 -0.54 -5.15 0.19
N ALA A 88 -0.61 -4.67 1.43
CA ALA A 88 0.53 -4.12 2.16
C ALA A 88 1.13 -5.20 3.08
N LEU A 89 2.42 -5.48 2.90
CA LEU A 89 3.19 -6.42 3.73
C LEU A 89 4.02 -5.65 4.75
N TRP A 90 3.92 -6.05 6.01
CA TRP A 90 4.60 -5.41 7.13
C TRP A 90 5.73 -6.28 7.68
N GLN A 91 6.80 -5.63 8.15
CA GLN A 91 7.92 -6.23 8.88
C GLN A 91 8.25 -5.42 10.13
#